data_AF-A0A3P7V7N9-F1
#
_entry.id   AF-A0A3P7V7N9-F1
#
_cell.length_a   1.000
_cell.length_b   1.000
_cell.length_c   1.000
_cell.angle_alpha   90.00
_cell.angle_beta   90.00
_cell.angle_gamma   90.00
#
_symmetry.space_group_name_H-M   'P 1'
#
loop_
_entity.id
_entity.type
_entity.pdbx_description
1 polymer ?
#
loop_
_entity_poly.entity_id
_entity_poly.type
_entity_poly.pdbx_seq_one_letter_code
_entity_poly.pdbx_strand_id
1 'polypeptide(L)'
;MGEKLNEFIQTGSTYVKHHGRRYLLRTPTCQILKQLNNISSPTQNFTLPDDVVVELVPATQVVAWRVLEAEQNPRLRLIVDINRQLSDVISITEVKWTPQNELITASS
;
A
#
# COMPACT_ATOMS: atom_id res chain seq x y z
N MET A 1 -3.63 -34.89 -12.61
CA MET A 1 -2.92 -33.67 -12.14
C MET A 1 -3.87 -32.55 -11.73
N GLY A 2 -5.10 -32.50 -12.25
CA GLY A 2 -6.08 -31.44 -11.93
C GLY A 2 -6.69 -31.50 -10.52
N GLU A 3 -6.83 -32.66 -9.88
CA GLU A 3 -7.54 -32.79 -8.60
C GLU A 3 -6.86 -32.04 -7.44
N LYS A 4 -5.53 -32.13 -7.33
CA LYS A 4 -4.77 -31.40 -6.29
C LYS A 4 -4.75 -29.90 -6.54
N LEU A 5 -4.74 -29.48 -7.80
CA LEU A 5 -4.87 -28.08 -8.16
C LEU A 5 -6.27 -27.57 -7.79
N ASN A 6 -7.31 -28.35 -8.06
CA ASN A 6 -8.68 -28.00 -7.74
C ASN A 6 -8.90 -27.94 -6.22
N GLU A 7 -8.37 -28.91 -5.47
CA GLU A 7 -8.31 -28.88 -3.99
C GLU A 7 -7.61 -27.63 -3.47
N PHE A 8 -6.46 -27.28 -4.07
CA PHE A 8 -5.70 -26.09 -3.69
C PHE A 8 -6.46 -24.80 -3.96
N ILE A 9 -7.12 -24.67 -5.11
CA ILE A 9 -7.93 -23.48 -5.46
C ILE A 9 -9.15 -23.38 -4.52
N GLN A 10 -9.79 -24.50 -4.19
CA GLN A 10 -10.99 -24.52 -3.34
C GLN A 10 -10.67 -24.22 -1.87
N THR A 11 -9.65 -24.86 -1.32
CA THR A 11 -9.36 -24.84 0.13
C THR A 11 -8.22 -23.90 0.52
N GLY A 12 -7.43 -23.43 -0.45
CA GLY A 12 -6.17 -22.70 -0.17
C GLY A 12 -5.04 -23.60 0.33
N SER A 13 -5.24 -24.93 0.31
CA SER A 13 -4.22 -25.88 0.75
C SER A 13 -4.26 -27.19 -0.03
N THR A 14 -3.10 -27.82 -0.23
CA THR A 14 -3.02 -29.18 -0.78
C THR A 14 -1.70 -29.83 -0.39
N TYR A 15 -1.64 -31.16 -0.44
CA TYR A 15 -0.42 -31.91 -0.25
C TYR A 15 0.22 -32.28 -1.59
N VAL A 16 1.44 -31.83 -1.84
CA VAL A 16 2.23 -32.26 -3.03
C VAL A 16 3.36 -33.20 -2.63
N LYS A 17 3.68 -34.17 -3.50
CA LYS A 17 4.80 -35.08 -3.31
C LYS A 17 5.92 -34.67 -4.25
N HIS A 18 7.09 -34.36 -3.70
CA HIS A 18 8.28 -33.96 -4.44
C HIS A 18 9.49 -34.71 -3.86
N HIS A 19 10.25 -35.42 -4.71
CA HIS A 19 11.37 -36.30 -4.30
C HIS A 19 11.05 -37.23 -3.12
N GLY A 20 9.90 -37.92 -3.18
CA GLY A 20 9.50 -38.87 -2.14
C GLY A 20 8.96 -38.23 -0.84
N ARG A 21 9.15 -36.93 -0.62
CA ARG A 21 8.66 -36.19 0.54
C ARG A 21 7.32 -35.49 0.25
N ARG A 22 6.46 -35.39 1.26
CA ARG A 22 5.17 -34.69 1.17
C ARG A 22 5.32 -33.28 1.74
N TYR A 23 4.84 -32.29 1.01
CA TYR A 23 4.82 -30.89 1.39
C TYR A 23 3.37 -30.41 1.46
N LEU A 24 3.05 -29.67 2.51
CA LEU A 24 1.79 -28.97 2.64
C LEU A 24 1.95 -27.57 2.05
N LEU A 25 1.32 -27.33 0.91
CA LEU A 25 1.18 -25.99 0.35
C LEU A 25 -0.02 -25.32 1.03
N ARG A 26 0.18 -24.11 1.57
CA ARG A 26 -0.89 -23.26 2.11
C ARG A 26 -0.73 -21.86 1.54
N THR A 27 -1.84 -21.28 1.12
CA THR A 27 -1.95 -19.87 0.73
C THR A 27 -3.20 -19.28 1.38
N PRO A 28 -3.23 -17.96 1.62
CA PRO A 28 -4.49 -17.29 1.87
C PRO A 28 -5.44 -17.55 0.69
N THR A 29 -6.69 -17.89 1.00
CA THR A 29 -7.69 -18.22 -0.02
C THR A 29 -7.90 -17.04 -0.96
N CYS A 30 -7.50 -17.17 -2.23
CA CYS A 30 -7.61 -16.11 -3.21
C CYS A 30 -8.96 -16.18 -3.94
N GLN A 31 -9.82 -15.20 -3.72
CA GLN A 31 -11.15 -15.15 -4.34
C GLN A 31 -11.09 -14.90 -5.85
N ILE A 32 -10.17 -14.05 -6.30
CA ILE A 32 -9.93 -13.80 -7.73
C ILE A 32 -9.56 -15.12 -8.42
N LEU A 33 -8.71 -15.94 -7.80
CA LEU A 33 -8.34 -17.25 -8.34
C LEU A 33 -9.55 -18.21 -8.40
N LYS A 34 -10.45 -18.19 -7.41
CA LYS A 34 -11.70 -18.96 -7.45
C LYS A 34 -12.65 -18.47 -8.55
N GLN A 35 -12.80 -17.16 -8.73
CA GLN A 35 -13.59 -16.56 -9.80
C GLN A 35 -13.07 -16.94 -11.19
N LEU A 36 -11.75 -16.84 -11.41
CA LEU A 36 -11.10 -17.25 -12.66
C LEU A 36 -11.33 -18.73 -13.01
N ASN A 37 -11.60 -19.57 -12.00
CA ASN A 37 -11.89 -20.99 -12.16
C ASN A 37 -13.39 -21.32 -12.10
N ASN A 38 -14.28 -20.31 -12.17
CA ASN A 38 -15.74 -20.46 -12.06
C ASN A 38 -16.22 -21.15 -10.77
N ILE A 39 -15.45 -21.02 -9.69
CA ILE A 39 -15.78 -21.60 -8.38
C ILE A 39 -16.56 -20.56 -7.59
N SER A 40 -17.81 -20.90 -7.26
CA SER A 40 -18.63 -20.09 -6.36
C SER A 40 -17.90 -19.93 -5.03
N SER A 41 -17.62 -18.70 -4.66
CA SER A 41 -16.99 -18.36 -3.39
C SER A 41 -17.81 -17.28 -2.71
N PRO A 42 -17.98 -17.35 -1.39
CA PRO A 42 -18.65 -16.27 -0.66
C PRO A 42 -17.87 -14.99 -0.94
N THR A 43 -18.57 -13.95 -1.40
CA THR A 43 -18.00 -12.61 -1.54
C THR A 43 -17.56 -12.14 -0.17
N GLN A 44 -16.25 -12.04 0.03
CA GLN A 44 -15.71 -11.44 1.24
C GLN A 44 -15.74 -9.96 0.95
N ASN A 45 -16.70 -9.27 1.59
CA ASN A 45 -16.76 -7.83 1.52
C ASN A 45 -15.54 -7.30 2.29
N PHE A 46 -14.48 -6.96 1.56
CA PHE A 46 -13.38 -6.21 2.14
C PHE A 46 -13.88 -4.79 2.34
N THR A 47 -14.11 -4.41 3.59
CA THR A 47 -14.41 -3.01 3.93
C THR A 47 -13.06 -2.32 4.03
N LEU A 48 -12.84 -1.34 3.16
CA LEU A 48 -11.70 -0.43 3.31
C LEU A 48 -11.90 0.40 4.57
N PRO A 49 -10.82 0.79 5.27
CA PRO A 49 -10.94 1.78 6.34
C PRO A 49 -11.35 3.14 5.75
N ASP A 50 -12.12 3.90 6.50
CA ASP A 50 -12.52 5.25 6.09
C ASP A 50 -11.30 6.18 6.00
N ASP A 51 -10.36 6.03 6.95
CA ASP A 51 -9.13 6.81 7.04
C ASP A 51 -7.87 5.93 6.99
N VAL A 52 -6.81 6.47 6.40
CA VAL A 52 -5.48 5.87 6.37
C VAL A 52 -4.45 6.83 6.94
N VAL A 53 -3.38 6.26 7.52
CA VAL A 53 -2.24 7.04 7.97
C VAL A 53 -1.23 7.14 6.83
N VAL A 54 -0.97 8.37 6.36
CA VAL A 54 0.04 8.66 5.34
C VAL A 54 1.24 9.31 5.99
N GLU A 55 2.42 8.86 5.58
CA GLU A 55 3.69 9.42 6.00
C GLU A 55 4.42 10.01 4.79
N LEU A 56 4.74 11.29 4.86
CA LEU A 56 5.52 12.00 3.86
C LEU A 56 6.91 12.27 4.42
N VAL A 57 7.92 11.79 3.69
CA VAL A 57 9.34 11.93 4.02
C VAL A 57 10.10 12.45 2.80
N PRO A 58 11.25 13.12 3.00
CA PRO A 58 12.04 13.65 1.91
C PRO A 58 12.64 12.48 1.12
N ALA A 59 12.55 12.55 -0.20
CA ALA A 59 13.04 11.47 -1.07
C ALA A 59 14.57 11.31 -1.05
N THR A 60 15.29 12.37 -0.70
CA THR A 60 16.76 12.37 -0.64
C THR A 60 17.28 13.09 0.59
N GLN A 61 18.51 12.76 0.98
CA GLN A 61 19.20 13.42 2.10
C GLN A 61 19.36 14.94 1.88
N VAL A 62 19.57 15.38 0.63
CA VAL A 62 19.69 16.81 0.30
C VAL A 62 18.38 17.55 0.60
N VAL A 63 17.24 16.96 0.22
CA VAL A 63 15.93 17.54 0.52
C VAL A 63 15.68 17.53 2.03
N ALA A 64 16.04 16.45 2.73
CA ALA A 64 15.93 16.39 4.20
C ALA A 64 16.73 17.51 4.89
N TRP A 65 17.96 17.78 4.43
CA TRP A 65 18.77 18.88 4.97
C TRP A 65 18.12 20.25 4.75
N ARG A 66 17.56 20.52 3.57
CA ARG A 66 16.85 21.79 3.30
C ARG A 66 15.68 22.02 4.24
N VAL A 67 14.90 20.96 4.50
CA VAL A 67 13.76 21.02 5.42
C VAL A 67 14.23 21.31 6.85
N LEU A 68 15.32 20.68 7.29
CA LEU A 68 15.91 20.90 8.61
C LEU A 68 16.52 22.30 8.76
N GLU A 69 17.20 22.81 7.73
CA GLU A 69 17.76 24.17 7.70
C GLU A 69 16.67 25.24 7.82
N ALA A 70 15.48 24.97 7.25
CA ALA A 70 14.29 25.80 7.40
C ALA A 70 13.57 25.62 8.76
N GLU A 71 14.16 24.87 9.70
CA GLU A 71 13.59 24.52 11.01
C GLU A 71 12.21 23.84 10.92
N GLN A 72 11.94 23.17 9.80
CA GLN A 72 10.70 22.44 9.56
C GLN A 72 10.85 20.95 9.89
N ASN A 73 9.73 20.28 10.17
CA ASN A 73 9.74 18.84 10.45
C ASN A 73 9.85 18.05 9.12
N PRO A 74 10.93 17.27 8.90
CA PRO A 74 11.11 16.47 7.68
C PRO A 74 10.16 15.27 7.58
N ARG A 75 9.45 14.90 8.65
CA ARG A 75 8.54 13.76 8.65
C ARG A 75 7.14 14.21 8.99
N LEU A 76 6.27 14.25 7.98
CA LEU A 76 4.85 14.59 8.17
C LEU A 76 4.03 13.31 8.24
N ARG A 77 3.21 13.18 9.28
CA ARG A 77 2.30 12.05 9.46
C ARG A 77 0.88 12.55 9.55
N LEU A 78 0.03 12.09 8.64
CA LEU A 78 -1.31 12.60 8.40
C LEU A 78 -2.32 11.46 8.51
N ILE A 79 -3.50 11.74 9.03
CA ILE A 79 -4.67 10.87 8.91
C ILE A 79 -5.51 11.47 7.79
N VAL A 80 -5.81 10.69 6.76
CA VAL A 80 -6.50 11.15 5.55
C VAL A 80 -7.56 10.15 5.12
N ASP A 81 -8.69 10.66 4.64
CA ASP A 81 -9.74 9.85 4.03
C ASP A 81 -9.17 9.02 2.89
N ILE A 82 -9.53 7.75 2.81
CA ILE A 82 -8.97 6.81 1.82
C ILE A 82 -9.31 7.20 0.38
N ASN A 83 -10.37 7.99 0.17
CA ASN A 83 -10.80 8.49 -1.13
C ASN A 83 -10.15 9.84 -1.49
N ARG A 84 -9.36 10.42 -0.58
CA ARG A 84 -8.64 11.68 -0.84
C ARG A 84 -7.60 11.46 -1.95
N GLN A 85 -7.51 12.42 -2.87
CA GLN A 85 -6.48 12.35 -3.91
C GLN A 85 -5.09 12.54 -3.30
N LEU A 86 -4.13 11.74 -3.77
CA LEU A 86 -2.75 11.83 -3.30
C LEU A 86 -2.11 13.20 -3.59
N SER A 87 -2.50 13.85 -4.69
CA SER A 87 -2.07 15.22 -5.04
C SER A 87 -2.39 16.21 -3.93
N ASP A 88 -3.59 16.14 -3.33
CA ASP A 88 -3.99 17.01 -2.22
C ASP A 88 -3.18 16.75 -0.96
N VAL A 89 -2.72 15.52 -0.75
CA VAL A 89 -1.86 15.15 0.37
C VAL A 89 -0.44 15.67 0.15
N ILE A 90 0.06 15.59 -1.08
CA ILE A 90 1.40 16.06 -1.46
C ILE A 90 1.50 17.58 -1.42
N SER A 91 0.47 18.33 -1.83
CA SER A 91 0.48 19.80 -1.82
C SER A 91 0.68 20.39 -0.41
N ILE A 92 0.40 19.63 0.64
CA ILE A 92 0.73 20.00 2.03
C ILE A 92 2.24 20.25 2.18
N THR A 93 3.07 19.47 1.50
CA THR A 93 4.54 19.64 1.53
C THR A 93 4.97 20.93 0.86
N GLU A 94 4.28 21.36 -0.19
CA GLU A 94 4.52 22.63 -0.88
C GLU A 94 4.20 23.85 0.00
N VAL A 95 3.31 23.71 0.98
CA VAL A 95 3.04 24.79 1.95
C VAL A 95 3.96 24.69 3.16
N LYS A 96 4.22 23.47 3.66
CA LYS A 96 4.94 23.24 4.92
C LYS A 96 6.47 23.32 4.78
N TRP A 97 7.02 22.91 3.65
CA TRP A 97 8.47 22.84 3.44
C TRP A 97 9.00 23.93 2.51
N THR A 98 8.15 24.83 2.02
CA THR A 98 8.62 25.98 1.25
C THR A 98 9.22 27.03 2.18
N PRO A 99 10.50 27.38 2.01
CA PRO A 99 11.14 28.40 2.83
C PRO A 99 10.49 29.76 2.57
N GLN A 100 10.27 30.56 3.63
CA GLN A 100 9.64 31.89 3.53
C GLN A 100 10.35 32.82 2.54
N ASN A 101 11.65 32.61 2.31
CA ASN A 101 12.46 33.42 1.41
C ASN A 101 12.14 33.22 -0.09
N GLU A 102 11.55 32.07 -0.47
CA GLU A 102 11.13 31.79 -1.86
C GLU A 102 9.71 32.28 -2.17
N LEU A 103 8.87 32.50 -1.16
CA LEU A 103 7.53 33.05 -1.35
C LEU A 103 7.55 34.54 -1.69
N ILE A 104 8.59 35.26 -1.26
CA ILE A 104 8.73 36.71 -1.46
C ILE A 104 9.14 37.06 -2.91
N THR A 105 9.92 36.19 -3.56
CA THR A 105 10.39 36.37 -4.94
C THR A 105 9.37 36.02 -6.00
N ALA A 106 8.32 35.25 -5.69
CA ALA A 106 7.24 34.92 -6.64
C ALA A 106 6.19 36.03 -6.80
N SER A 107 6.25 37.08 -5.97
CA SER A 107 5.32 38.21 -5.96
C SER A 107 5.92 39.53 -6.47
N SER A 108 7.06 39.49 -7.18
CA SER A 108 7.72 40.65 -7.79
C SER A 108 7.84 40.52 -9.30
#